data_AF-A0AAV5PJH1-F1
#
_entry.id   AF-A0AAV5PJH1-F1
#
_cell.length_a   1.000
_cell.length_b   1.000
_cell.length_c   1.000
_cell.angle_alpha   90.00
_cell.angle_beta   90.00
_cell.angle_gamma   90.00
#
_symmetry.space_group_name_H-M   'P 1'
#
loop_
_entity.id
_entity.type
_entity.pdbx_description
1 polymer ?
#
loop_
_entity_poly.entity_id
_entity_poly.type
_entity_poly.pdbx_seq_one_letter_code
_entity_poly.pdbx_strand_id
1 'polypeptide(L)'
;MTAKEIRALARENLKQIPKKIYMPMGLLLVLANIIPNVVDYATDSKSGVFFLLEIAAALLTANGYIFFDRWRNKIQKGGEEPNAWCGLTGQHIARLLIYGVIEALIIGTVAVAIAAAVVGSAIQQVSVAVSIILLILLVVLLVWIELRLTYVVYVIDDDVRTGQKRSVWAEIGAGWKLTKGRVWKLLCLNLSFLGWYILTAFTLGILGIWLMPYYNLAIAETYEKSKEDKY
;
A
#
# COMPACT_ATOMS: atom_id res chain seq x y z
N MET A 1 3.05 -21.26 -0.95
CA MET A 1 1.85 -20.85 -1.69
C MET A 1 2.25 -20.01 -2.88
N THR A 2 1.64 -20.28 -4.02
CA THR A 2 1.77 -19.50 -5.26
C THR A 2 0.87 -18.26 -5.21
N ALA A 3 1.11 -17.28 -6.08
CA ALA A 3 0.25 -16.09 -6.18
C ALA A 3 -1.23 -16.46 -6.46
N LYS A 4 -1.47 -17.53 -7.23
CA LYS A 4 -2.80 -18.05 -7.54
C LYS A 4 -3.53 -18.56 -6.28
N GLU A 5 -2.84 -19.32 -5.44
CA GLU A 5 -3.41 -19.86 -4.19
C GLU A 5 -3.73 -18.74 -3.19
N ILE A 6 -2.84 -17.75 -3.05
CA ILE A 6 -3.06 -16.59 -2.19
C ILE A 6 -4.30 -15.81 -2.65
N ARG A 7 -4.41 -15.61 -3.97
CA ARG A 7 -5.56 -14.96 -4.59
C ARG A 7 -6.86 -15.75 -4.47
N ALA A 8 -6.81 -17.07 -4.43
CA ALA A 8 -7.98 -17.90 -4.18
C ALA A 8 -8.42 -17.77 -2.71
N LEU A 9 -7.48 -17.88 -1.77
CA LEU A 9 -7.75 -17.73 -0.34
C LEU A 9 -8.31 -16.35 0.00
N ALA A 10 -7.70 -15.27 -0.50
CA ALA A 10 -8.19 -13.92 -0.30
C ALA A 10 -9.62 -13.71 -0.84
N ARG A 11 -9.97 -14.39 -1.94
CA ARG A 11 -11.34 -14.36 -2.49
C ARG A 11 -12.32 -15.07 -1.57
N GLU A 12 -11.96 -16.24 -1.04
CA GLU A 12 -12.81 -16.96 -0.09
C GLU A 12 -12.98 -16.20 1.23
N ASN A 13 -11.93 -15.56 1.73
CA ASN A 13 -12.05 -14.67 2.89
C ASN A 13 -12.97 -13.49 2.61
N LEU A 14 -12.84 -12.83 1.44
CA LEU A 14 -13.66 -11.67 1.11
C LEU A 14 -15.17 -12.01 1.06
N LYS A 15 -15.53 -13.20 0.58
CA LYS A 15 -16.93 -13.67 0.56
C LYS A 15 -17.55 -13.77 1.96
N GLN A 16 -16.73 -13.98 2.98
CA GLN A 16 -17.16 -14.10 4.38
C GLN A 16 -17.33 -12.74 5.06
N ILE A 17 -16.79 -11.66 4.47
CA ILE A 17 -17.01 -10.29 4.97
C ILE A 17 -18.33 -9.75 4.38
N PRO A 18 -19.27 -9.27 5.19
CA PRO A 18 -20.51 -8.68 4.68
C PRO A 18 -20.25 -7.52 3.70
N LYS A 19 -20.97 -7.49 2.57
CA LYS A 19 -20.83 -6.45 1.54
C LYS A 19 -20.99 -5.03 2.10
N LYS A 20 -21.93 -4.84 3.02
CA LYS A 20 -22.17 -3.56 3.72
C LYS A 20 -20.97 -3.06 4.55
N ILE A 21 -19.97 -3.91 4.78
CA ILE A 21 -18.76 -3.61 5.53
C ILE A 21 -17.60 -3.34 4.58
N TYR A 22 -17.27 -4.28 3.67
CA TYR A 22 -16.08 -4.11 2.84
C TYR A 22 -16.28 -3.12 1.68
N MET A 23 -17.50 -2.96 1.13
CA MET A 23 -17.70 -2.06 -0.02
C MET A 23 -17.52 -0.58 0.37
N PRO A 24 -18.05 -0.07 1.50
CA PRO A 24 -17.73 1.30 1.94
C PRO A 24 -16.23 1.51 2.19
N MET A 25 -15.55 0.54 2.79
CA MET A 25 -14.09 0.60 2.95
C MET A 25 -13.36 0.58 1.60
N GLY A 26 -13.82 -0.24 0.65
CA GLY A 26 -13.30 -0.26 -0.71
C GLY A 26 -13.47 1.09 -1.42
N LEU A 27 -14.64 1.72 -1.28
CA LEU A 27 -14.88 3.06 -1.80
C LEU A 27 -13.95 4.09 -1.16
N LEU A 28 -13.78 4.06 0.17
CA LEU A 28 -12.84 4.92 0.88
C LEU A 28 -11.42 4.79 0.32
N LEU A 29 -10.96 3.56 0.07
CA LEU A 29 -9.62 3.29 -0.50
C LEU A 29 -9.49 3.79 -1.94
N VAL A 30 -10.53 3.64 -2.76
CA VAL A 30 -10.55 4.22 -4.12
C VAL A 30 -10.44 5.75 -4.05
N LEU A 31 -11.24 6.38 -3.20
CA LEU A 31 -11.23 7.83 -3.03
C LEU A 31 -9.88 8.33 -2.50
N ALA A 32 -9.27 7.62 -1.54
CA ALA A 32 -7.94 7.97 -1.02
C ALA A 32 -6.87 8.04 -2.12
N ASN A 33 -6.93 7.17 -3.14
CA ASN A 33 -5.99 7.18 -4.25
C ASN A 33 -6.27 8.28 -5.30
N ILE A 34 -7.52 8.72 -5.42
CA ILE A 34 -7.94 9.65 -6.48
C ILE A 34 -7.92 11.10 -6.01
N ILE A 35 -8.33 11.37 -4.76
CA ILE A 35 -8.53 12.73 -4.24
C ILE A 35 -7.27 13.60 -4.34
N PRO A 36 -6.05 13.16 -3.94
CA PRO A 36 -4.87 14.01 -4.02
C PRO A 36 -4.64 14.54 -5.44
N ASN A 37 -4.73 13.66 -6.44
CA ASN A 37 -4.53 13.99 -7.86
C ASN A 37 -5.63 14.92 -8.41
N VAL A 38 -6.89 14.68 -8.05
CA VAL A 38 -8.00 15.53 -8.51
C VAL A 38 -7.91 16.93 -7.91
N VAL A 39 -7.58 17.04 -6.63
CA VAL A 39 -7.43 18.35 -5.97
C VAL A 39 -6.24 19.10 -6.55
N ASP A 40 -5.12 18.43 -6.78
CA ASP A 40 -3.94 19.05 -7.38
C ASP A 40 -4.25 19.65 -8.75
N TYR A 41 -4.89 18.86 -9.62
CA TYR A 41 -5.33 19.33 -10.94
C TYR A 41 -6.35 20.46 -10.88
N ALA A 42 -7.32 20.40 -9.95
CA ALA A 42 -8.41 21.36 -9.87
C ALA A 42 -8.00 22.70 -9.25
N THR A 43 -6.98 22.71 -8.39
CA THR A 43 -6.63 23.89 -7.58
C THR A 43 -5.28 24.51 -7.92
N ASP A 44 -4.52 23.92 -8.87
CA ASP A 44 -3.10 24.23 -9.10
C ASP A 44 -2.38 24.35 -7.74
N SER A 45 -2.60 23.31 -6.92
CA SER A 45 -2.38 23.42 -5.49
C SER A 45 -0.92 23.75 -5.21
N LYS A 46 -0.65 24.63 -4.25
CA LYS A 46 0.73 24.76 -3.75
C LYS A 46 1.17 23.38 -3.27
N SER A 47 2.39 22.98 -3.62
CA SER A 47 2.97 21.66 -3.30
C SER A 47 2.74 21.16 -1.86
N GLY A 48 2.60 22.07 -0.89
CA GLY A 48 2.27 21.74 0.50
C GLY A 48 0.86 21.15 0.72
N VAL A 49 -0.17 21.59 -0.02
CA VAL A 49 -1.55 21.05 0.13
C VAL A 49 -1.60 19.63 -0.44
N PHE A 50 -1.05 19.41 -1.64
CA PHE A 50 -0.91 18.10 -2.23
C PHE A 50 -0.19 17.12 -1.29
N PHE A 51 0.94 17.54 -0.71
CA PHE A 51 1.70 16.71 0.23
C PHE A 51 0.89 16.29 1.47
N LEU A 52 0.06 17.17 2.03
CA LEU A 52 -0.80 16.83 3.16
C LEU A 52 -1.90 15.83 2.76
N LEU A 53 -2.43 15.93 1.54
CA LEU A 53 -3.41 14.99 1.02
C LEU A 53 -2.78 13.61 0.79
N GLU A 54 -1.53 13.53 0.33
CA GLU A 54 -0.80 12.28 0.19
C GLU A 54 -0.58 11.59 1.55
N ILE A 55 -0.22 12.35 2.60
CA ILE A 55 -0.13 11.79 3.97
C ILE A 55 -1.49 11.25 4.42
N ALA A 56 -2.57 12.00 4.19
CA ALA A 56 -3.91 11.56 4.55
C ALA A 56 -4.31 10.28 3.77
N ALA A 57 -4.01 10.22 2.47
CA ALA A 57 -4.25 9.05 1.63
C ALA A 57 -3.46 7.82 2.11
N ALA A 58 -2.20 8.01 2.48
CA ALA A 58 -1.35 6.95 3.04
C ALA A 58 -1.91 6.41 4.36
N LEU A 59 -2.41 7.29 5.25
CA LEU A 59 -3.06 6.88 6.51
C LEU A 59 -4.34 6.06 6.26
N LEU A 60 -5.20 6.50 5.33
CA LEU A 60 -6.42 5.78 4.98
C LEU A 60 -6.10 4.41 4.36
N THR A 61 -5.06 4.35 3.53
CA THR A 61 -4.57 3.11 2.92
C THR A 61 -4.02 2.15 3.97
N ALA A 62 -3.18 2.64 4.89
CA ALA A 62 -2.67 1.88 6.02
C ALA A 62 -3.79 1.35 6.92
N ASN A 63 -4.81 2.17 7.21
CA ASN A 63 -5.99 1.73 7.93
C ASN A 63 -6.72 0.60 7.20
N GLY A 64 -6.86 0.68 5.87
CA GLY A 64 -7.41 -0.39 5.06
C GLY A 64 -6.62 -1.69 5.15
N TYR A 65 -5.28 -1.63 5.13
CA TYR A 65 -4.45 -2.82 5.32
C TYR A 65 -4.70 -3.48 6.67
N ILE A 66 -4.69 -2.71 7.76
CA ILE A 66 -4.94 -3.21 9.11
C ILE A 66 -6.37 -3.77 9.24
N PHE A 67 -7.36 -3.04 8.71
CA PHE A 67 -8.76 -3.43 8.76
C PHE A 67 -9.00 -4.79 8.11
N PHE A 68 -8.49 -5.01 6.89
CA PHE A 68 -8.66 -6.28 6.20
C PHE A 68 -7.83 -7.42 6.80
N ASP A 69 -6.67 -7.13 7.37
CA ASP A 69 -5.91 -8.14 8.12
C ASP A 69 -6.64 -8.62 9.37
N ARG A 70 -7.25 -7.70 10.13
CA ARG A 70 -8.05 -8.08 11.31
C ARG A 70 -9.31 -8.87 10.93
N TRP A 71 -9.97 -8.53 9.82
CA TRP A 71 -11.06 -9.35 9.28
C TRP A 71 -10.59 -10.75 8.90
N ARG A 72 -9.42 -10.86 8.26
CA ARG A 72 -8.81 -12.15 7.95
C ARG A 72 -8.50 -12.94 9.22
N ASN A 73 -7.97 -12.30 10.25
CA ASN A 73 -7.71 -12.91 11.55
C ASN A 73 -9.00 -13.44 12.18
N LYS A 74 -10.09 -12.65 12.16
CA LYS A 74 -11.42 -13.11 12.59
C LYS A 74 -11.87 -14.37 11.85
N ILE A 75 -11.77 -14.36 10.52
CA ILE A 75 -12.23 -15.47 9.67
C ILE A 75 -11.43 -16.76 9.93
N GLN A 76 -10.10 -16.65 10.02
CA GLN A 76 -9.24 -17.83 10.03
C GLN A 76 -8.84 -18.30 11.44
N LYS A 77 -8.81 -17.39 12.41
CA LYS A 77 -8.31 -17.64 13.76
C LYS A 77 -9.34 -17.35 14.86
N GLY A 78 -10.57 -16.97 14.51
CA GLY A 78 -11.63 -16.67 15.48
C GLY A 78 -11.41 -15.38 16.27
N GLY A 79 -10.61 -14.44 15.74
CA GLY A 79 -10.44 -13.11 16.33
C GLY A 79 -11.71 -12.24 16.33
N GLU A 80 -11.59 -11.02 16.85
CA GLU A 80 -12.72 -10.08 16.97
C GLU A 80 -13.04 -9.32 15.68
N GLU A 81 -14.27 -8.80 15.57
CA GLU A 81 -14.65 -7.87 14.51
C GLU A 81 -13.88 -6.56 14.62
N PRO A 82 -13.14 -6.14 13.58
CA PRO A 82 -12.43 -4.88 13.65
C PRO A 82 -13.36 -3.70 13.51
N ASN A 83 -13.10 -2.66 14.28
CA ASN A 83 -13.62 -1.32 14.01
C ASN A 83 -13.07 -0.81 12.65
N ALA A 84 -13.89 -0.08 11.88
CA ALA A 84 -13.49 0.46 10.57
C ALA A 84 -12.25 1.37 10.61
N TRP A 85 -11.97 1.99 11.76
CA TRP A 85 -10.87 2.95 11.96
C TRP A 85 -9.76 2.38 12.85
N CYS A 86 -9.64 1.06 12.91
CA CYS A 86 -8.72 0.38 13.82
C CYS A 86 -7.23 0.76 13.67
N GLY A 87 -6.83 1.33 12.53
CA GLY A 87 -5.49 1.86 12.30
C GLY A 87 -5.35 3.35 12.67
N LEU A 88 -6.44 4.09 12.82
CA LEU A 88 -6.42 5.55 13.06
C LEU A 88 -6.71 5.91 14.53
N THR A 89 -6.31 5.05 15.47
CA THR A 89 -6.58 5.22 16.90
C THR A 89 -5.32 5.14 17.76
N GLY A 90 -5.23 5.99 18.78
CA GLY A 90 -4.24 5.86 19.86
C GLY A 90 -2.79 5.83 19.39
N GLN A 91 -2.06 4.75 19.69
CA GLN A 91 -0.65 4.63 19.31
C GLN A 91 -0.47 4.30 17.81
N HIS A 92 -1.48 3.73 17.14
CA HIS A 92 -1.38 3.41 15.71
C HIS A 92 -1.18 4.68 14.88
N ILE A 93 -2.01 5.70 15.08
CA ILE A 93 -1.96 6.92 14.25
C ILE A 93 -0.61 7.64 14.36
N ALA A 94 0.00 7.69 15.54
CA ALA A 94 1.30 8.32 15.73
C ALA A 94 2.41 7.62 14.94
N ARG A 95 2.42 6.27 14.91
CA ARG A 95 3.40 5.49 14.17
C ARG A 95 3.11 5.51 12.67
N LEU A 96 1.84 5.42 12.28
CA LEU A 96 1.42 5.49 10.89
C LEU A 96 1.62 6.87 10.26
N LEU A 97 1.64 7.95 11.03
CA LEU A 97 1.99 9.28 10.53
C LEU A 97 3.42 9.32 9.98
N ILE A 98 4.38 8.73 10.70
CA ILE A 98 5.77 8.65 10.24
C ILE A 98 5.86 7.81 8.96
N TYR A 99 5.16 6.67 8.93
CA TYR A 99 5.03 5.86 7.72
C TYR A 99 4.41 6.64 6.55
N GLY A 100 3.31 7.36 6.78
CA GLY A 100 2.63 8.15 5.76
C GLY A 100 3.47 9.29 5.20
N VAL A 101 4.32 9.91 6.02
CA VAL A 101 5.32 10.88 5.53
C VAL A 101 6.34 10.23 4.61
N ILE A 102 6.82 9.02 4.94
CA ILE A 102 7.76 8.28 4.08
C ILE A 102 7.10 7.94 2.73
N GLU A 103 5.87 7.44 2.75
CA GLU A 103 5.08 7.15 1.54
C GLU A 103 4.89 8.41 0.67
N ALA A 104 4.47 9.53 1.27
CA ALA A 104 4.30 10.78 0.55
C ALA A 104 5.61 11.30 -0.07
N LEU A 105 6.76 11.11 0.61
CA LEU A 105 8.07 11.46 0.06
C LEU A 105 8.50 10.57 -1.10
N ILE A 106 8.19 9.26 -1.05
CA ILE A 106 8.44 8.32 -2.14
C ILE A 106 7.62 8.71 -3.37
N ILE A 107 6.32 8.95 -3.20
CA ILE A 107 5.41 9.39 -4.28
C ILE A 107 5.90 10.71 -4.87
N GLY A 108 6.25 11.68 -4.03
CA GLY A 108 6.79 12.97 -4.47
C GLY A 108 8.09 12.84 -5.27
N THR A 109 8.98 11.91 -4.88
CA THR A 109 10.23 11.65 -5.60
C THR A 109 9.99 11.08 -7.00
N VAL A 110 9.00 10.19 -7.16
CA VAL A 110 8.60 9.67 -8.48
C VAL A 110 8.11 10.80 -9.37
N ALA A 111 7.21 11.65 -8.86
CA ALA A 111 6.66 12.78 -9.62
C ALA A 111 7.75 13.75 -10.08
N VAL A 112 8.67 14.13 -9.17
CA VAL A 112 9.81 15.00 -9.49
C VAL A 112 10.76 14.35 -10.51
N ALA A 113 11.05 13.06 -10.37
CA ALA A 113 11.94 12.36 -11.29
C ALA A 113 11.36 12.27 -12.71
N ILE A 114 10.05 12.04 -12.85
CA ILE A 114 9.36 12.05 -14.14
C ILE A 114 9.43 13.46 -14.75
N ALA A 115 9.10 14.50 -13.99
CA ALA A 115 9.17 15.88 -14.46
C ALA A 115 10.60 16.26 -14.90
N ALA A 116 11.61 15.89 -14.10
CA ALA A 116 13.01 16.11 -14.42
C ALA A 116 13.46 15.36 -15.69
N ALA A 117 13.00 14.12 -15.89
CA ALA A 117 13.28 13.36 -17.11
C ALA A 117 12.67 14.03 -18.36
N VAL A 118 11.43 14.55 -18.25
CA VAL A 118 10.75 15.26 -19.34
C VAL A 118 11.46 16.58 -19.65
N VAL A 119 11.74 17.42 -18.65
CA VAL A 119 12.44 18.69 -18.84
C VAL A 119 13.86 18.46 -19.36
N GLY A 120 14.58 17.50 -18.79
CA GLY A 120 15.93 17.13 -19.22
C GLY A 120 15.97 16.70 -20.69
N SER A 121 14.95 15.99 -21.18
CA SER A 121 14.87 15.58 -22.59
C SER A 121 14.77 16.73 -23.59
N ALA A 122 14.36 17.94 -23.14
CA ALA A 122 14.30 19.14 -23.97
C ALA A 122 15.66 19.86 -24.09
N ILE A 123 16.65 19.50 -23.27
CA ILE A 123 17.98 20.11 -23.28
C ILE A 123 18.88 19.34 -24.25
N GLN A 124 19.32 19.97 -25.34
CA GLN A 124 20.11 19.32 -26.41
C GLN A 124 21.40 18.61 -25.95
N GLN A 125 21.93 18.96 -24.77
CA GLN A 125 23.14 18.38 -24.19
C GLN A 125 22.87 17.11 -23.36
N VAL A 126 21.61 16.78 -23.07
CA VAL A 126 21.22 15.63 -22.24
C VAL A 126 20.76 14.49 -23.14
N SER A 127 21.37 13.32 -22.99
CA SER A 127 20.97 12.12 -23.73
C SER A 127 19.65 11.58 -23.20
N VAL A 128 18.63 11.53 -24.07
CA VAL A 128 17.30 10.94 -23.77
C VAL A 128 17.44 9.50 -23.28
N ALA A 129 18.33 8.72 -23.89
CA ALA A 129 18.57 7.33 -23.49
C ALA A 129 19.09 7.23 -22.05
N VAL A 130 20.00 8.14 -21.64
CA VAL A 130 20.51 8.19 -20.27
C VAL A 130 19.41 8.56 -19.29
N SER A 131 18.57 9.55 -19.60
CA SER A 131 17.43 9.93 -18.76
C SER A 131 16.45 8.78 -18.54
N ILE A 132 16.15 8.01 -19.60
CA ILE A 132 15.26 6.84 -19.50
C ILE A 132 15.90 5.74 -18.63
N ILE A 133 17.19 5.46 -18.79
CA ILE A 133 17.89 4.46 -17.98
C ILE A 133 17.86 4.85 -16.49
N LEU A 134 18.16 6.12 -16.17
CA LEU A 134 18.11 6.61 -14.80
C LEU A 134 16.71 6.51 -14.20
N LEU A 135 15.67 6.84 -14.98
CA LEU A 135 14.28 6.71 -14.55
C LEU A 135 13.92 5.24 -14.26
N ILE A 136 14.30 4.30 -15.14
CA ILE A 136 14.05 2.87 -14.94
C ILE A 136 14.76 2.37 -13.67
N LEU A 137 16.03 2.73 -13.46
CA LEU A 137 16.78 2.34 -12.27
C LEU A 137 16.12 2.87 -10.98
N LEU A 138 15.66 4.13 -11.00
CA LEU A 138 14.92 4.71 -9.89
C LEU A 138 13.62 3.97 -9.62
N VAL A 139 12.81 3.70 -10.66
CA VAL A 139 11.54 2.98 -10.51
C VAL A 139 11.77 1.57 -9.95
N VAL A 140 12.79 0.84 -10.45
CA VAL A 140 13.13 -0.50 -9.94
C VAL A 140 13.52 -0.44 -8.45
N LEU A 141 14.33 0.57 -8.06
CA LEU A 141 14.71 0.78 -6.67
C LEU A 141 13.49 1.08 -5.78
N LEU A 142 12.61 1.98 -6.21
CA LEU A 142 11.43 2.38 -5.46
C LEU A 142 10.42 1.23 -5.34
N VAL A 143 10.16 0.47 -6.41
CA VAL A 143 9.33 -0.74 -6.35
C VAL A 143 9.91 -1.74 -5.34
N TRP A 144 11.23 -1.91 -5.32
CA TRP A 144 11.88 -2.81 -4.36
C TRP A 144 11.72 -2.34 -2.91
N ILE A 145 11.79 -1.03 -2.66
CA ILE A 145 11.54 -0.43 -1.34
C ILE A 145 10.07 -0.60 -0.95
N GLU A 146 9.15 -0.28 -1.86
CA GLU A 146 7.70 -0.29 -1.65
C GLU A 146 7.18 -1.67 -1.24
N LEU A 147 7.62 -2.71 -1.94
CA LEU A 147 7.28 -4.10 -1.60
C LEU A 147 7.70 -4.49 -0.17
N ARG A 148 8.71 -3.83 0.40
CA ARG A 148 9.16 -4.07 1.78
C ARG A 148 8.40 -3.22 2.79
N LEU A 149 8.06 -1.99 2.42
CA LEU A 149 7.27 -1.07 3.22
C LEU A 149 5.85 -1.59 3.46
N THR A 150 5.28 -2.33 2.51
CA THR A 150 3.96 -2.98 2.67
C THR A 150 3.85 -3.78 3.98
N TYR A 151 4.90 -4.46 4.42
CA TYR A 151 4.87 -5.26 5.65
C TYR A 151 4.97 -4.43 6.94
N VAL A 152 5.45 -3.20 6.85
CA VAL A 152 5.67 -2.32 8.01
C VAL A 152 4.35 -1.97 8.67
N VAL A 153 3.28 -1.73 7.91
CA VAL A 153 1.94 -1.44 8.44
C VAL A 153 1.43 -2.58 9.33
N TYR A 154 1.60 -3.83 8.92
CA TYR A 154 1.17 -4.97 9.72
C TYR A 154 2.06 -5.19 10.95
N VAL A 155 3.37 -4.92 10.82
CA VAL A 155 4.28 -4.95 11.97
C VAL A 155 3.88 -3.91 13.02
N ILE A 156 3.53 -2.69 12.58
CA ILE A 156 3.02 -1.63 13.47
C ILE A 156 1.74 -2.11 14.17
N ASP A 157 0.80 -2.73 13.45
CA ASP A 157 -0.43 -3.25 14.08
C ASP A 157 -0.13 -4.32 15.13
N ASP A 158 0.71 -5.30 14.79
CA ASP A 158 1.11 -6.37 15.71
C ASP A 158 1.81 -5.80 16.96
N ASP A 159 2.66 -4.79 16.80
CA ASP A 159 3.32 -4.11 17.92
C ASP A 159 2.37 -3.43 18.86
N VAL A 160 1.46 -2.61 18.30
CA VAL A 160 0.53 -1.86 19.13
C VAL A 160 -0.43 -2.82 19.83
N ARG A 161 -0.85 -3.91 19.17
CA ARG A 161 -1.72 -4.94 19.76
C ARG A 161 -1.05 -5.75 20.86
N THR A 162 0.25 -6.04 20.72
CA THR A 162 1.02 -6.80 21.72
C THR A 162 1.62 -5.90 22.82
N GLY A 163 1.41 -4.58 22.74
CA GLY A 163 1.98 -3.62 23.67
C GLY A 163 3.50 -3.43 23.53
N GLN A 164 4.07 -3.86 22.40
CA GLN A 164 5.50 -3.79 22.15
C GLN A 164 5.93 -2.34 21.85
N LYS A 165 6.81 -1.81 22.69
CA LYS A 165 7.33 -0.44 22.61
C LYS A 165 8.64 -0.41 21.82
N ARG A 166 8.57 -0.65 20.51
CA ARG A 166 9.71 -0.44 19.60
C ARG A 166 9.59 0.89 18.85
N SER A 167 10.70 1.42 18.36
CA SER A 167 10.72 2.62 17.52
C SER A 167 10.27 2.30 16.10
N VAL A 168 9.77 3.30 15.36
CA VAL A 168 9.34 3.13 13.96
C VAL A 168 10.44 2.58 13.07
N TRP A 169 11.70 2.97 13.31
CA TRP A 169 12.85 2.40 12.60
C TRP A 169 13.04 0.90 12.83
N ALA A 170 12.74 0.42 14.04
CA ALA A 170 12.78 -1.01 14.36
C ALA A 170 11.60 -1.77 13.71
N GLU A 171 10.44 -1.13 13.56
CA GLU A 171 9.28 -1.68 12.83
C GLU A 171 9.61 -1.84 11.34
N ILE A 172 10.19 -0.80 10.73
CA ILE A 172 10.68 -0.82 9.34
C ILE A 172 11.70 -1.96 9.17
N GLY A 173 12.70 -2.03 10.06
CA GLY A 173 13.70 -3.10 10.03
C GLY A 173 13.11 -4.50 10.18
N ALA A 174 12.05 -4.67 10.98
CA ALA A 174 11.36 -5.94 11.11
C ALA A 174 10.55 -6.31 9.86
N GLY A 175 9.84 -5.36 9.25
CA GLY A 175 9.16 -5.55 7.97
C GLY A 175 10.13 -5.96 6.86
N TRP A 176 11.31 -5.33 6.80
CA TRP A 176 12.37 -5.67 5.86
C TRP A 176 12.96 -7.07 6.08
N LYS A 177 13.09 -7.48 7.35
CA LYS A 177 13.50 -8.85 7.69
C LYS A 177 12.44 -9.88 7.26
N LEU A 178 11.15 -9.58 7.42
CA LEU A 178 10.06 -10.47 7.03
C LEU A 178 9.95 -10.62 5.50
N THR A 179 10.25 -9.58 4.73
CA THR A 179 10.25 -9.63 3.25
C THR A 179 11.52 -10.20 2.63
N LYS A 180 12.60 -10.38 3.42
CA LYS A 180 13.87 -10.95 2.93
C LYS A 180 13.64 -12.35 2.34
N GLY A 181 14.11 -12.56 1.11
CA GLY A 181 13.91 -13.81 0.36
C GLY A 181 12.50 -13.99 -0.23
N ARG A 182 11.60 -13.00 -0.06
CA ARG A 182 10.20 -13.07 -0.51
C ARG A 182 9.77 -11.94 -1.43
N VAL A 183 10.62 -10.93 -1.63
CA VAL A 183 10.35 -9.79 -2.53
C VAL A 183 9.86 -10.25 -3.91
N TRP A 184 10.47 -11.29 -4.48
CA TRP A 184 10.03 -11.84 -5.76
C TRP A 184 8.60 -12.41 -5.70
N LYS A 185 8.24 -13.11 -4.62
CA LYS A 185 6.88 -13.64 -4.44
C LYS A 185 5.86 -12.50 -4.31
N LEU A 186 6.21 -11.44 -3.60
CA LEU A 186 5.39 -10.23 -3.49
C LEU A 186 5.24 -9.53 -4.83
N LEU A 187 6.32 -9.41 -5.61
CA LEU A 187 6.28 -8.84 -6.95
C LEU A 187 5.37 -9.67 -7.87
N CYS A 188 5.52 -10.99 -7.91
CA CYS A 188 4.65 -11.87 -8.69
C CYS A 188 3.18 -11.74 -8.29
N LEU A 189 2.88 -11.60 -6.99
CA LEU A 189 1.53 -11.36 -6.52
C LEU A 189 1.00 -10.03 -7.06
N ASN A 190 1.74 -8.93 -6.90
CA ASN A 190 1.38 -7.60 -7.41
C ASN A 190 1.15 -7.61 -8.94
N LEU A 191 2.04 -8.24 -9.70
CA LEU A 191 1.90 -8.38 -11.15
C LEU A 191 0.64 -9.18 -11.53
N SER A 192 0.23 -10.15 -10.70
CA SER A 192 -1.01 -10.89 -10.94
C SER A 192 -2.29 -10.06 -10.74
N PHE A 193 -2.16 -8.90 -10.08
CA PHE A 193 -3.22 -7.89 -9.95
C PHE A 193 -3.15 -6.80 -11.02
N LEU A 194 -2.04 -6.68 -11.78
CA LEU A 194 -1.84 -5.61 -12.78
C LEU A 194 -2.99 -5.52 -13.79
N GLY A 195 -3.45 -6.65 -14.32
CA GLY A 195 -4.59 -6.67 -15.25
C GLY A 195 -5.88 -6.13 -14.64
N TRP A 196 -6.10 -6.33 -13.34
CA TRP A 196 -7.28 -5.80 -12.63
C TRP A 196 -7.18 -4.29 -12.40
N TYR A 197 -5.97 -3.76 -12.14
CA TYR A 197 -5.75 -2.33 -12.06
C TYR A 197 -6.01 -1.64 -13.40
N ILE A 198 -5.57 -2.24 -14.51
CA ILE A 198 -5.87 -1.75 -15.86
C ILE A 198 -7.38 -1.73 -16.11
N LEU A 199 -8.09 -2.82 -15.80
CA LEU A 199 -9.56 -2.87 -15.89
C LEU A 199 -10.23 -1.81 -15.01
N THR A 200 -9.68 -1.55 -13.83
CA THR A 200 -10.21 -0.54 -12.91
C THR A 200 -10.18 0.85 -13.52
N ALA A 201 -9.09 1.21 -14.23
CA ALA A 201 -9.00 2.47 -14.97
C ALA A 201 -10.11 2.60 -16.02
N PHE A 202 -10.42 1.54 -16.77
CA PHE A 202 -11.53 1.54 -17.75
C PHE A 202 -12.92 1.68 -17.12
N THR A 203 -13.06 1.34 -15.84
CA THR A 203 -14.32 1.55 -15.08
C THR A 203 -14.35 2.85 -14.29
N LEU A 204 -13.43 3.78 -14.54
CA LEU A 204 -13.28 5.03 -13.78
C LEU A 204 -13.16 4.81 -12.26
N GLY A 205 -12.48 3.74 -11.85
CA GLY A 205 -12.28 3.40 -10.44
C GLY A 205 -13.39 2.56 -9.79
N ILE A 206 -14.53 2.35 -10.46
CA ILE A 206 -15.68 1.61 -9.87
C ILE A 206 -15.29 0.18 -9.48
N LEU A 207 -14.56 -0.55 -10.33
CA LEU A 207 -14.07 -1.90 -10.00
C LEU A 207 -13.18 -1.92 -8.75
N GLY A 208 -12.51 -0.79 -8.46
CA GLY A 208 -11.66 -0.60 -7.29
C GLY A 208 -12.37 -0.87 -5.97
N ILE A 209 -13.69 -0.65 -5.90
CA ILE A 209 -14.50 -0.87 -4.70
C ILE A 209 -14.44 -2.33 -4.24
N TRP A 210 -14.37 -3.28 -5.17
CA TRP A 210 -14.22 -4.71 -4.87
C TRP A 210 -12.77 -5.17 -4.92
N LEU A 211 -11.97 -4.54 -5.79
CA LEU A 211 -10.58 -4.91 -6.00
C LEU A 211 -9.69 -4.57 -4.80
N MET A 212 -9.85 -3.38 -4.19
CA MET A 212 -8.99 -2.96 -3.07
C MET A 212 -9.14 -3.87 -1.84
N PRO A 213 -10.38 -4.21 -1.38
CA PRO A 213 -10.57 -5.22 -0.32
C PRO A 213 -9.93 -6.57 -0.64
N TYR A 214 -10.10 -7.02 -1.89
CA TYR A 214 -9.55 -8.29 -2.37
C TYR A 214 -8.01 -8.29 -2.36
N TYR A 215 -7.40 -7.21 -2.84
CA TYR A 215 -5.95 -7.00 -2.84
C TYR A 215 -5.39 -6.95 -1.41
N ASN A 216 -6.00 -6.16 -0.52
CA ASN A 216 -5.55 -6.01 0.86
C ASN A 216 -5.57 -7.34 1.62
N LEU A 217 -6.58 -8.17 1.41
CA LEU A 217 -6.62 -9.53 1.96
C LEU A 217 -5.49 -10.40 1.41
N ALA A 218 -5.21 -10.34 0.10
CA ALA A 218 -4.13 -11.11 -0.52
C ALA A 218 -2.75 -10.72 0.02
N ILE A 219 -2.51 -9.43 0.24
CA ILE A 219 -1.27 -8.92 0.84
C ILE A 219 -1.19 -9.35 2.31
N ALA A 220 -2.28 -9.24 3.08
CA ALA A 220 -2.31 -9.73 4.45
C ALA A 220 -1.91 -11.23 4.49
N GLU A 221 -2.49 -12.07 3.63
CA GLU A 221 -2.11 -13.49 3.53
C GLU A 221 -0.61 -13.72 3.36
N THR A 222 0.05 -12.90 2.54
CA THR A 222 1.50 -13.00 2.36
C THR A 222 2.27 -12.66 3.62
N TYR A 223 1.81 -11.64 4.36
CA TYR A 223 2.42 -11.21 5.60
C TYR A 223 2.37 -12.30 6.67
N GLU A 224 1.20 -12.89 6.90
CA GLU A 224 1.04 -13.93 7.92
C GLU A 224 1.86 -15.17 7.60
N LYS A 225 1.82 -15.62 6.34
CA LYS A 225 2.67 -16.71 5.89
C LYS A 225 4.16 -16.43 6.09
N SER A 226 4.53 -15.15 6.02
CA SER A 226 5.91 -14.72 6.26
C SER A 226 6.31 -14.71 7.73
N LYS A 227 5.35 -14.61 8.64
CA LYS A 227 5.56 -14.86 10.07
C LYS A 227 5.68 -16.36 10.33
N GLU A 228 4.76 -17.17 9.81
CA GLU A 228 4.75 -18.62 10.00
C GLU A 228 6.05 -19.28 9.56
N ASP A 229 6.53 -19.01 8.34
CA ASP A 229 7.76 -19.60 7.80
C ASP A 229 9.05 -19.14 8.53
N LYS A 230 8.98 -18.17 9.44
CA LYS A 230 10.12 -17.65 10.21
C LYS A 230 10.20 -18.27 11.61
N TYR A 231 9.14 -18.95 12.04
CA TYR A 231 9.02 -19.65 13.32
C TYR A 231 8.70 -21.14 13.10
#